data_AF-A0A1C6GXI3-F1
#
_entry.id   AF-A0A1C6GXI3-F1
#
_cell.length_a   1.000
_cell.length_b   1.000
_cell.length_c   1.000
_cell.angle_alpha   90.00
_cell.angle_beta   90.00
_cell.angle_gamma   90.00
#
_symmetry.space_group_name_H-M   'P 1'
#
loop_
_entity.id
_entity.type
_entity.pdbx_description
1 polymer ?
#
loop_
_entity_poly.entity_id
_entity_poly.type
_entity_poly.pdbx_seq_one_letter_code
_entity_poly.pdbx_strand_id
1 'polypeptide(L)'
;MASVKDFKGKEVAYILTRRQGQPQENFVSKCKIITVGTKHVTVIGGEKIASMIKFCKKHECENFLSESNPHIYPGRKLFLTSQEAMEEIERTRLKDWISYKLTSWEKDTYTLAQLRKIKAILEGESNT
;
A
#
# COMPACT_ATOMS: atom_id res chain seq x y z
N MET A 1 -5.92 -10.08 5.00
CA MET A 1 -4.69 -9.46 5.55
C MET A 1 -3.51 -10.23 5.03
N ALA A 2 -2.56 -9.56 4.39
CA ALA A 2 -1.40 -10.22 3.82
C ALA A 2 -0.44 -10.66 4.94
N SER A 3 0.14 -11.84 4.78
CA SER A 3 1.14 -12.45 5.65
C SER A 3 2.39 -12.79 4.85
N VAL A 4 3.54 -12.94 5.53
CA VAL A 4 4.79 -13.36 4.88
C VAL A 4 4.64 -14.71 4.17
N LYS A 5 3.82 -15.62 4.72
CA LYS A 5 3.63 -16.97 4.17
C LYS A 5 2.90 -16.96 2.83
N ASP A 6 2.08 -15.94 2.57
CA ASP A 6 1.28 -15.85 1.34
C ASP A 6 2.16 -15.66 0.09
N PHE A 7 3.40 -15.19 0.27
CA PHE A 7 4.40 -15.02 -0.78
C PHE A 7 5.15 -16.32 -1.12
N LYS A 8 4.98 -17.40 -0.36
CA LYS A 8 5.70 -18.66 -0.57
C LYS A 8 5.31 -19.29 -1.92
N GLY A 9 6.31 -19.67 -2.71
CA GLY A 9 6.10 -20.26 -4.05
C GLY A 9 5.69 -19.25 -5.12
N LYS A 10 5.65 -17.95 -4.80
CA LYS A 10 5.43 -16.88 -5.78
C LYS A 10 6.77 -16.39 -6.32
N GLU A 11 6.84 -16.15 -7.61
CA GLU A 11 8.04 -15.58 -8.26
C GLU A 11 8.03 -14.05 -8.26
N VAL A 12 6.85 -13.46 -8.28
CA VAL A 12 6.64 -12.02 -8.50
C VAL A 12 5.73 -11.42 -7.44
N ALA A 13 5.97 -10.15 -7.14
CA ALA A 13 5.16 -9.31 -6.26
C ALA A 13 5.19 -7.87 -6.77
N TYR A 14 4.48 -6.96 -6.09
CA TYR A 14 4.34 -5.57 -6.51
C TYR A 14 4.69 -4.62 -5.36
N ILE A 15 5.59 -3.68 -5.65
CA ILE A 15 6.04 -2.65 -4.72
C ILE A 15 5.29 -1.36 -5.03
N LEU A 16 4.58 -0.84 -4.04
CA LEU A 16 4.08 0.53 -4.01
C LEU A 16 5.13 1.44 -3.38
N THR A 17 5.61 2.40 -4.17
CA THR A 17 6.54 3.45 -3.73
C THR A 17 5.81 4.78 -3.76
N ARG A 18 5.91 5.54 -2.66
CA ARG A 18 5.46 6.93 -2.60
C ARG A 18 6.69 7.83 -2.71
N ARG A 19 6.83 8.55 -3.81
CA ARG A 19 7.92 9.52 -3.96
C ARG A 19 7.61 10.73 -3.10
N GLN A 20 8.55 11.07 -2.22
CA GLN A 20 8.50 12.35 -1.51
C GLN A 20 8.92 13.47 -2.47
N GLY A 21 8.20 14.60 -2.43
CA GLY A 21 8.43 15.76 -3.30
C GLY A 21 7.14 16.27 -3.95
N GLN A 22 7.24 17.39 -4.65
CA GLN A 22 6.17 17.91 -5.51
C GLN A 22 6.55 17.58 -6.97
N PRO A 23 5.70 16.88 -7.74
CA PRO A 23 4.44 16.26 -7.33
C PRO A 23 4.64 14.98 -6.49
N GLN A 24 3.73 14.73 -5.55
CA GLN A 24 3.69 13.44 -4.85
C GLN A 24 3.11 12.39 -5.80
N GLU A 25 3.94 11.44 -6.22
CA GLU A 25 3.51 10.37 -7.11
C GLU A 25 3.64 9.00 -6.43
N ASN A 26 2.60 8.19 -6.64
CA ASN A 26 2.55 6.80 -6.24
C ASN A 26 2.87 5.94 -7.45
N PHE A 27 3.85 5.05 -7.32
CA PHE A 27 4.25 4.14 -8.38
C PHE A 27 4.13 2.70 -7.92
N VAL A 28 3.50 1.87 -8.76
CA VAL A 28 3.48 0.42 -8.58
C VAL A 28 4.47 -0.19 -9.55
N SER A 29 5.40 -0.99 -9.03
CA SER A 29 6.42 -1.66 -9.82
C SER A 29 6.44 -3.15 -9.53
N LYS A 30 6.62 -3.96 -10.57
CA LYS A 30 6.78 -5.41 -10.44
C LYS A 30 8.19 -5.71 -9.89
N CYS A 31 8.29 -6.62 -8.94
CA CYS A 31 9.56 -7.09 -8.38
C CYS A 31 9.64 -8.62 -8.38
N LYS A 32 10.86 -9.15 -8.36
CA LYS A 32 11.10 -10.59 -8.21
C LYS A 32 11.29 -10.93 -6.74
N ILE A 33 10.61 -11.96 -6.27
CA ILE A 33 10.81 -12.51 -4.92
C ILE A 33 12.08 -13.36 -4.93
N ILE A 34 12.98 -13.10 -3.99
CA ILE A 34 14.25 -13.83 -3.84
C ILE A 34 14.17 -14.83 -2.70
N THR A 35 13.69 -14.41 -1.54
CA THR A 35 13.50 -15.31 -0.39
C THR A 35 12.23 -14.98 0.37
N VAL A 36 11.57 -16.03 0.87
CA VAL A 36 10.46 -15.92 1.81
C VAL A 36 10.89 -16.64 3.08
N GLY A 37 11.28 -15.87 4.09
CA GLY A 37 11.63 -16.38 5.41
C GLY A 37 10.42 -16.42 6.34
N THR A 38 10.66 -16.63 7.64
CA THR A 38 9.58 -16.65 8.65
C THR A 38 9.04 -15.25 8.94
N LYS A 39 9.92 -14.24 8.96
CA LYS A 39 9.59 -12.85 9.34
C LYS A 39 9.63 -11.86 8.18
N HIS A 40 10.31 -12.22 7.09
CA HIS A 40 10.62 -11.28 6.01
C HIS A 40 10.41 -11.90 4.64
N VAL A 41 9.97 -11.09 3.69
CA VAL A 41 10.08 -11.34 2.26
C VAL A 41 11.20 -10.45 1.72
N THR A 42 12.17 -11.05 1.03
CA THR A 42 13.23 -10.30 0.32
C THR A 42 12.92 -10.30 -1.15
N VAL A 43 12.93 -9.12 -1.77
CA VAL A 43 12.68 -8.93 -3.19
C VAL A 43 13.84 -8.17 -3.83
N ILE A 44 13.96 -8.27 -5.15
CA ILE A 44 14.82 -7.44 -5.99
C ILE A 44 14.00 -6.77 -7.08
N GLY A 45 14.36 -5.54 -7.44
CA GLY A 45 13.66 -4.72 -8.43
C GLY A 45 12.84 -3.59 -7.81
N GLY A 46 12.07 -2.89 -8.65
CA GLY A 46 11.47 -1.59 -8.36
C GLY A 46 12.21 -0.44 -9.05
N GLU A 47 11.88 0.82 -8.73
CA GLU A 47 12.51 2.01 -9.35
C GLU A 47 14.04 2.03 -9.27
N LYS A 48 14.62 1.42 -8.23
CA LYS A 48 16.07 1.25 -8.08
C LYS A 48 16.42 -0.22 -8.23
N ILE A 49 16.79 -0.61 -9.44
CA ILE A 49 17.02 -2.00 -9.88
C ILE A 49 18.17 -2.71 -9.13
N ALA A 50 18.97 -2.01 -8.32
CA ALA A 50 20.21 -2.55 -7.75
C ALA A 50 20.16 -3.03 -6.28
N SER A 51 19.08 -2.83 -5.52
CA SER A 51 19.07 -3.22 -4.09
C SER A 51 18.03 -4.27 -3.74
N MET A 52 18.46 -5.25 -2.94
CA MET A 52 17.56 -6.16 -2.24
C MET A 52 16.80 -5.40 -1.15
N ILE A 53 15.48 -5.55 -1.13
CA ILE A 53 14.62 -4.88 -0.16
C ILE A 53 13.92 -5.95 0.67
N LYS A 54 13.93 -5.77 2.00
CA LYS A 54 13.22 -6.65 2.93
C LYS A 54 11.92 -5.99 3.35
N PHE A 55 10.86 -6.80 3.36
CA PHE A 55 9.53 -6.41 3.80
C PHE A 55 9.08 -7.33 4.93
N CYS A 56 8.40 -6.76 5.92
CA CYS A 56 7.82 -7.49 7.05
C CYS A 56 6.41 -7.00 7.35
N LYS A 57 5.68 -7.81 8.11
CA LYS A 57 4.38 -7.40 8.67
C LYS A 57 4.64 -6.41 9.81
N LYS A 58 4.10 -5.20 9.72
CA LYS A 58 4.18 -4.20 10.81
C LYS A 58 2.90 -4.18 11.65
N HIS A 59 1.75 -4.13 11.00
CA HIS A 59 0.46 -4.17 11.68
C HIS A 59 -0.38 -5.33 11.16
N GLU A 60 -0.94 -6.13 12.08
CA GLU A 60 -1.77 -7.30 11.73
C GLU A 60 -2.91 -6.91 10.78
N CYS A 61 -3.51 -5.73 10.99
CA CYS A 61 -4.65 -5.26 10.21
C CYS A 61 -4.36 -4.88 8.74
N GLU A 62 -3.10 -4.81 8.33
CA GLU A 62 -2.73 -4.37 6.98
C GLU A 62 -2.93 -5.47 5.93
N ASN A 63 -3.20 -5.07 4.68
CA ASN A 63 -3.25 -5.98 3.54
C ASN A 63 -1.93 -6.01 2.74
N PHE A 64 -0.85 -5.49 3.30
CA PHE A 64 0.47 -5.43 2.69
C PHE A 64 1.57 -5.74 3.71
N LEU A 65 2.78 -5.99 3.20
CA LEU A 65 4.00 -5.94 4.01
C LEU A 65 4.66 -4.58 3.86
N SER A 66 5.28 -4.09 4.92
CA SER A 66 5.98 -2.81 4.94
C SER A 66 7.49 -3.01 4.86
N GLU A 67 8.19 -2.10 4.20
CA GLU A 67 9.64 -2.10 4.15
C GLU A 67 10.23 -2.09 5.57
N SER A 68 11.16 -3.01 5.80
CA SER A 68 11.75 -3.27 7.11
C SER A 68 12.81 -2.24 7.51
N ASN A 69 13.38 -1.50 6.56
CA ASN A 69 14.35 -0.45 6.84
C ASN A 69 13.66 0.72 7.58
N PRO A 70 13.99 0.99 8.85
CA PRO A 70 13.34 2.05 9.62
C PRO A 70 13.72 3.46 9.17
N HIS A 71 14.81 3.61 8.42
CA HIS A 71 15.29 4.91 7.93
C HIS A 71 14.56 5.39 6.66
N ILE A 72 13.69 4.56 6.07
CA ILE A 72 12.88 4.94 4.92
C ILE A 72 11.46 5.24 5.41
N TYR A 73 11.10 6.52 5.36
CA TYR A 73 9.76 6.99 5.65
C TYR A 73 9.22 7.86 4.49
N PRO A 74 7.97 7.68 4.04
CA PRO A 74 7.16 6.50 4.30
C PRO A 74 7.83 5.27 3.68
N GLY A 75 7.83 4.15 4.40
CA GLY A 75 8.38 2.90 3.88
C GLY A 75 7.60 2.40 2.66
N ARG A 76 8.28 1.70 1.75
CA ARG A 76 7.60 1.04 0.62
C ARG A 76 6.64 -0.04 1.12
N LYS A 77 5.61 -0.35 0.35
CA LYS A 77 4.63 -1.41 0.65
C LYS A 77 4.72 -2.52 -0.40
N LEU A 78 4.57 -3.78 0.01
CA LEU A 78 4.63 -4.97 -0.86
C LEU A 78 3.28 -5.69 -0.88
N PHE A 79 2.83 -6.00 -2.09
CA PHE A 79 1.55 -6.65 -2.39
C PHE A 79 1.76 -7.91 -3.23
N LEU A 80 0.83 -8.85 -3.14
CA LEU A 80 0.83 -10.05 -3.99
C LEU A 80 0.42 -9.72 -5.42
N THR A 81 -0.52 -8.80 -5.58
CA THR A 81 -1.08 -8.41 -6.88
C THR A 81 -0.95 -6.92 -7.14
N SER A 82 -0.93 -6.53 -8.42
CA SER A 82 -0.98 -5.12 -8.81
C SER A 82 -2.30 -4.47 -8.39
N GLN A 83 -3.41 -5.22 -8.46
CA GLN A 83 -4.74 -4.74 -8.10
C GLN A 83 -4.80 -4.27 -6.65
N GLU A 84 -4.28 -5.07 -5.71
CA GLU A 84 -4.24 -4.68 -4.28
C GLU A 84 -3.40 -3.40 -4.07
N ALA A 85 -2.30 -3.24 -4.80
CA ALA A 85 -1.48 -2.03 -4.74
C ALA A 85 -2.24 -0.79 -5.26
N MET A 86 -3.00 -0.94 -6.36
CA MET A 86 -3.83 0.12 -6.92
C MET A 86 -4.99 0.49 -5.99
N GLU A 87 -5.61 -0.50 -5.35
CA GLU A 87 -6.66 -0.29 -4.35
C GLU A 87 -6.13 0.45 -3.12
N GLU A 88 -4.89 0.20 -2.69
CA GLU A 88 -4.26 0.95 -1.61
C GLU A 88 -4.00 2.42 -2.01
N ILE A 89 -3.59 2.67 -3.26
CA ILE A 89 -3.43 4.04 -3.78
C ILE A 89 -4.78 4.76 -3.71
N GLU A 90 -5.84 4.14 -4.20
CA GLU A 90 -7.18 4.71 -4.19
C GLU A 90 -7.66 4.94 -2.75
N ARG A 91 -7.49 3.96 -1.87
CA ARG A 91 -7.84 4.08 -0.44
C ARG A 91 -7.15 5.28 0.19
N THR A 92 -5.86 5.45 -0.04
CA THR A 92 -5.09 6.57 0.50
C THR A 92 -5.63 7.90 -0.04
N ARG A 93 -5.86 7.99 -1.37
CA ARG A 93 -6.44 9.19 -2.00
C ARG A 93 -7.82 9.54 -1.46
N LEU A 94 -8.68 8.55 -1.26
CA LEU A 94 -10.01 8.76 -0.69
C LEU A 94 -9.95 9.22 0.76
N LYS A 95 -9.07 8.63 1.58
CA LYS A 95 -8.85 9.09 2.96
C LYS A 95 -8.36 10.54 3.02
N ASP A 96 -7.41 10.90 2.15
CA ASP A 96 -6.88 12.25 2.02
C ASP A 96 -7.97 13.23 1.53
N TRP A 97 -8.82 12.81 0.58
CA TRP A 97 -9.91 13.63 0.05
C TRP A 97 -11.03 13.87 1.11
N ILE A 98 -11.43 12.83 1.85
CA ILE A 98 -12.41 12.94 2.93
C ILE A 98 -11.80 13.58 4.18
N SER A 99 -10.50 13.93 4.16
CA SER A 99 -9.76 14.28 5.37
C SER A 99 -10.36 15.46 6.15
N TYR A 100 -10.97 16.41 5.44
CA TYR A 100 -11.61 17.60 6.00
C TYR A 100 -13.05 17.39 6.51
N LYS A 101 -13.67 16.24 6.22
CA LYS A 101 -15.10 15.98 6.50
C LYS A 101 -15.35 14.95 7.60
N LEU A 102 -14.39 14.04 7.82
CA LEU A 102 -14.47 13.01 8.86
C LEU A 102 -13.29 13.15 9.83
N THR A 103 -13.39 12.55 11.02
CA THR A 103 -12.24 12.44 11.91
C THR A 103 -11.24 11.40 11.40
N SER A 104 -9.98 11.43 11.87
CA SER A 104 -8.95 10.49 11.40
C SER A 104 -9.27 9.03 11.72
N TRP A 105 -9.89 8.75 12.88
CA TRP A 105 -10.16 7.40 13.33
C TRP A 105 -11.28 6.72 12.54
N GLU A 106 -12.34 7.46 12.17
CA GLU A 106 -13.45 6.95 11.36
C GLU A 106 -12.94 6.45 10.00
N LYS A 107 -12.08 7.25 9.35
CA LYS A 107 -11.51 6.95 8.02
C LYS A 107 -10.71 5.65 8.00
N ASP A 108 -10.02 5.34 9.09
CA ASP A 108 -9.15 4.17 9.17
C ASP A 108 -9.94 2.85 9.35
N THR A 109 -11.19 2.93 9.80
CA THR A 109 -12.07 1.77 9.94
C THR A 109 -12.79 1.38 8.65
N TYR A 110 -12.92 2.30 7.69
CA TYR A 110 -13.69 2.04 6.48
C TYR A 110 -12.95 1.16 5.46
N THR A 111 -13.70 0.22 4.89
CA THR A 111 -13.31 -0.51 3.68
C THR A 111 -13.24 0.43 2.47
N LEU A 112 -12.50 0.04 1.43
CA LEU A 112 -12.44 0.81 0.19
C LEU A 112 -13.82 1.02 -0.43
N ALA A 113 -14.68 -0.02 -0.40
CA ALA A 113 -16.06 0.08 -0.88
C ALA A 113 -16.88 1.11 -0.10
N GLN A 114 -16.72 1.20 1.23
CA GLN A 114 -17.36 2.23 2.05
C GLN A 114 -16.84 3.62 1.70
N LEU A 115 -15.52 3.79 1.53
CA LEU A 115 -14.93 5.08 1.14
C LEU A 115 -15.47 5.55 -0.23
N ARG A 116 -15.61 4.65 -1.21
CA ARG A 116 -16.22 4.95 -2.52
C ARG A 116 -17.67 5.42 -2.37
N LYS A 117 -18.46 4.75 -1.52
CA LYS A 117 -19.85 5.16 -1.24
C LYS A 117 -19.92 6.54 -0.58
N ILE A 118 -19.06 6.80 0.41
CA ILE A 118 -18.98 8.11 1.07
C ILE A 118 -18.66 9.21 0.06
N LYS A 119 -17.69 8.98 -0.83
CA LYS A 119 -17.37 9.93 -1.91
C LYS A 119 -18.59 10.22 -2.79
N ALA A 120 -19.31 9.20 -3.24
CA ALA A 120 -20.49 9.37 -4.08
C ALA A 120 -21.60 10.19 -3.39
N ILE A 121 -21.81 9.99 -2.09
CA ILE A 121 -22.79 10.75 -1.30
C ILE A 121 -22.37 12.23 -1.22
N LEU A 122 -21.12 12.50 -0.86
CA LEU A 122 -20.60 13.87 -0.69
C LEU A 122 -20.53 14.66 -2.02
N GLU A 123 -20.24 13.98 -3.13
CA GLU A 123 -20.29 14.58 -4.47
C GLU A 123 -21.73 14.83 -4.94
N GLY A 124 -22.68 13.99 -4.52
CA GLY A 124 -24.11 14.18 -4.78
C GLY A 124 -24.71 15.38 -4.02
N GLU A 125 -24.36 15.53 -2.73
CA GLU A 125 -24.81 16.66 -1.90
C GLU A 125 -24.26 18.01 -2.37
N SER A 126 -23.08 18.03 -3.01
CA SER A 126 -22.46 19.27 -3.51
C SER A 126 -23.14 19.83 -4.78
N ASN A 127 -24.07 19.10 -5.39
CA ASN A 127 -24.76 19.46 -6.63
C ASN A 127 -26.25 19.84 -6.44
N THR A 128 -26.66 20.14 -5.21
CA THR A 128 -28.00 20.60 -4.82
C THR A 128 -27.90 21.84 -3.96
#